data_AF-A0A968BPD0-F1
#
_entry.id   AF-A0A968BPD0-F1
#
_cell.length_a   1.000
_cell.length_b   1.000
_cell.length_c   1.000
_cell.angle_alpha   90.00
_cell.angle_beta   90.00
_cell.angle_gamma   90.00
#
_symmetry.space_group_name_H-M   'P 1'
#
loop_
_entity.id
_entity.type
_entity.pdbx_description
1 polymer ?
#
loop_
_entity_poly.entity_id
_entity_poly.type
_entity_poly.pdbx_seq_one_letter_code
_entity_poly.pdbx_strand_id
1 'polypeptide(L)' 'MQHPFPSLTIRGRSLLPIVQGGMGVGVSAHSLAGTVAAAGGVGTIASVDLRRLHPDLMQAVKKSRD' A
#
# COMPACT_ATOMS: atom_id res chain seq x y z
N MET A 1 -5.70 13.47 -17.45
CA MET A 1 -6.23 14.21 -16.29
C MET A 1 -5.31 15.38 -16.02
N GLN A 2 -5.84 16.61 -15.97
CA GLN A 2 -5.09 17.79 -15.55
C GLN A 2 -5.43 18.07 -14.08
N HIS A 3 -4.41 18.17 -13.24
CA HIS A 3 -4.50 18.54 -11.82
C HIS A 3 -3.54 19.71 -11.56
N PRO A 4 -3.79 20.55 -10.55
CA PRO A 4 -3.00 21.77 -10.31
C PRO A 4 -1.60 21.47 -9.74
N PHE A 5 -1.36 20.26 -9.25
CA PHE A 5 -0.10 19.87 -8.61
C PHE A 5 0.98 19.48 -9.64
N PRO A 6 2.27 19.70 -9.34
CA PRO A 6 3.35 19.16 -10.16
C PRO A 6 3.33 17.62 -10.13
N SER A 7 3.84 16.99 -11.18
CA SER A 7 3.99 15.53 -11.19
C SER A 7 5.01 15.07 -10.14
N LEU A 8 4.74 13.93 -9.51
CA LEU A 8 5.66 13.33 -8.56
C LEU A 8 6.75 12.56 -9.32
N THR A 9 8.00 13.03 -9.24
CA THR A 9 9.13 12.36 -9.91
C THR A 9 9.94 11.53 -8.93
N ILE A 10 9.99 10.21 -9.13
CA ILE A 10 10.76 9.28 -8.31
C ILE A 10 11.64 8.44 -9.23
N ARG A 11 12.96 8.48 -9.05
CA ARG A 11 13.94 7.73 -9.84
C ARG A 11 13.70 7.84 -11.37
N GLY A 12 13.43 9.06 -11.84
CA GLY A 12 13.18 9.33 -13.26
C GLY A 12 11.79 8.95 -13.79
N ARG A 13 10.89 8.44 -12.93
CA ARG A 13 9.49 8.16 -13.30
C ARG A 13 8.59 9.31 -12.87
N SER A 14 7.79 9.82 -13.80
CA SER A 14 6.76 10.83 -13.53
C SER A 14 5.43 10.13 -13.21
N LEU A 15 4.87 10.43 -12.04
CA LEU A 15 3.65 9.81 -11.50
C LEU A 15 2.60 10.88 -11.18
N LEU A 16 1.35 10.45 -11.06
CA LEU A 16 0.32 11.27 -10.41
C LEU A 16 0.80 11.62 -8.98
N PRO A 17 0.59 12.85 -8.52
CA PRO A 17 0.98 13.28 -7.17
C PRO A 17 -0.02 12.77 -6.13
N ILE A 18 -0.26 11.46 -6.13
CA ILE A 18 -1.17 10.75 -5.24
C ILE A 18 -0.40 9.58 -4.65
N VAL A 19 -0.35 9.55 -3.31
CA VAL A 19 0.25 8.46 -2.54
C VAL A 19 -0.84 7.84 -1.67
N GLN A 20 -1.05 6.54 -1.83
CA GLN A 20 -1.97 5.77 -1.00
C GLN A 20 -1.36 5.58 0.40
N GLY A 21 -2.18 5.70 1.46
CA GLY A 21 -1.76 5.28 2.81
C GLY A 21 -1.49 3.78 2.90
N GLY A 22 -0.73 3.33 3.91
CA GLY A 22 -0.32 1.93 4.02
C GLY A 22 -1.47 0.94 4.24
N MET A 23 -1.48 -0.19 3.51
CA MET A 23 -2.52 -1.23 3.60
C MET A 23 -2.11 -2.42 4.48
N GLY A 24 -2.33 -2.32 5.80
CA GLY A 24 -1.98 -3.37 6.78
C GLY A 24 -3.15 -4.15 7.38
N VAL A 25 -4.37 -3.61 7.36
CA VAL A 25 -5.53 -4.18 8.09
C VAL A 25 -6.16 -5.44 7.47
N GLY A 26 -5.61 -5.93 6.35
CA GLY A 26 -6.05 -7.18 5.72
C GLY A 26 -7.32 -7.10 4.87
N VAL A 27 -7.79 -5.89 4.53
CA VAL A 27 -8.98 -5.72 3.66
C VAL A 27 -8.59 -5.77 2.18
N SER A 28 -7.81 -4.79 1.71
CA SER A 28 -7.46 -4.67 0.27
C SER A 28 -5.98 -4.94 -0.03
N ALA A 29 -5.09 -4.73 0.95
CA ALA A 29 -3.65 -5.05 0.89
C ALA A 29 -2.99 -4.73 -0.46
N HIS A 30 -2.32 -5.72 -1.06
CA HIS A 30 -1.58 -5.59 -2.30
C HIS A 30 -2.47 -5.32 -3.52
N SER A 31 -3.74 -5.72 -3.49
CA SER A 31 -4.66 -5.50 -4.61
C SER A 31 -4.95 -4.01 -4.80
N LEU A 32 -5.17 -3.25 -3.72
CA LEU A 32 -5.34 -1.79 -3.82
C LEU A 32 -4.03 -1.10 -4.21
N ALA A 33 -2.91 -1.49 -3.62
CA ALA A 33 -1.60 -0.93 -3.96
C ALA A 33 -1.25 -1.14 -5.45
N GLY A 34 -1.51 -2.33 -5.97
CA GLY A 34 -1.34 -2.63 -7.40
C GLY A 34 -2.25 -1.78 -8.28
N THR A 35 -3.52 -1.61 -7.88
CA THR A 35 -4.49 -0.79 -8.63
C THR A 35 -4.07 0.68 -8.68
N VAL A 36 -3.60 1.25 -7.56
CA VAL A 36 -3.09 2.63 -7.51
C VAL A 36 -1.86 2.80 -8.39
N ALA A 37 -0.93 1.84 -8.35
CA ALA A 37 0.25 1.84 -9.22
C ALA A 37 -0.13 1.74 -10.71
N ALA A 38 -1.10 0.89 -11.06
CA ALA A 38 -1.61 0.78 -12.43
C ALA A 38 -2.31 2.06 -12.92
N ALA A 39 -2.95 2.80 -12.02
CA ALA A 39 -3.53 4.11 -12.30
C ALA A 39 -2.49 5.24 -12.40
N GLY A 40 -1.20 4.96 -12.16
CA GLY A 40 -0.10 5.92 -12.26
C GLY A 40 0.20 6.69 -10.96
N GLY A 41 -0.40 6.30 -9.83
CA GLY A 41 -0.04 6.83 -8.51
C GLY A 41 0.99 5.96 -7.78
N VAL A 42 1.23 6.26 -6.50
CA VAL A 42 2.08 5.44 -5.63
C VAL A 42 1.21 4.54 -4.75
N GLY A 43 1.19 3.25 -5.07
CA GLY A 43 0.61 2.21 -4.21
C GLY A 43 1.56 1.83 -3.08
N THR A 44 1.02 1.62 -1.88
CA THR A 44 1.83 1.30 -0.69
C THR A 44 1.36 0.03 0.01
N ILE A 45 2.31 -0.73 0.54
CA ILE A 45 2.07 -1.89 1.42
C ILE A 45 2.56 -1.52 2.80
N ALA A 46 1.78 -1.84 3.83
CA ALA A 46 2.23 -1.63 5.20
C ALA A 46 2.84 -2.92 5.74
N SER A 47 4.02 -2.83 6.36
CA SER A 47 4.62 -3.94 7.11
C SER A 47 3.84 -4.26 8.38
N VAL A 48 3.18 -3.26 8.95
CA VAL A 48 2.32 -3.45 10.13
C VAL A 48 1.18 -4.39 9.78
N ASP A 49 1.03 -5.42 10.63
CA ASP A 49 -0.09 -6.36 10.59
C ASP A 49 -0.23 -7.17 9.29
N LEU A 50 0.84 -7.29 8.49
CA LEU A 50 0.87 -8.05 7.22
C LEU A 50 0.50 -9.54 7.44
N ARG A 51 0.75 -10.05 8.65
CA ARG A 51 0.28 -11.35 9.15
C ARG A 51 -1.22 -11.58 8.97
N ARG A 52 -2.07 -10.53 8.93
CA ARG A 52 -3.53 -10.70 8.73
C ARG A 52 -3.90 -11.41 7.44
N LEU A 53 -3.02 -11.39 6.44
CA LEU A 53 -3.20 -12.10 5.18
C LEU A 53 -2.86 -13.60 5.29
N HIS A 54 -2.29 -14.03 6.40
CA HIS A 54 -1.72 -15.35 6.62
C HIS A 54 -2.27 -15.95 7.93
N PRO A 55 -3.28 -16.84 7.85
CA PRO A 55 -3.92 -17.42 9.03
C PRO A 55 -2.97 -18.17 9.97
N ASP A 56 -1.91 -18.76 9.42
CA ASP A 56 -0.83 -19.43 10.14
C ASP A 56 -0.02 -18.43 10.99
N LEU A 57 0.33 -17.28 10.41
CA LEU A 57 1.05 -16.22 11.12
C LEU A 57 0.18 -15.60 12.22
N MET A 58 -1.11 -15.38 11.96
CA MET A 58 -2.07 -14.91 12.98
C MET A 58 -2.20 -15.87 14.16
N GLN A 59 -2.12 -17.18 13.92
CA GLN A 59 -2.14 -18.19 14.99
C GLN A 59 -0.83 -18.20 15.77
N ALA A 60 0.32 -18.12 15.10
CA ALA A 60 1.63 -18.13 15.72
C ALA A 60 1.84 -16.94 16.67
N VAL A 61 1.31 -15.77 16.32
CA VAL A 61 1.50 -14.53 17.09
C VAL A 61 0.34 -14.20 18.02
N LYS A 62 -0.61 -15.12 18.25
CA LYS A 62 -1.82 -14.89 19.06
C LYS A 62 -1.52 -14.45 20.51
N LYS A 63 -0.29 -14.65 21.00
CA LYS A 63 0.19 -14.20 22.32
C LYS A 63 0.99 -12.89 22.30
N SER A 64 1.38 -12.40 21.12
CA SER A 64 2.09 -11.13 20.98
C SER A 64 1.06 -10.01 21.03
N ARG A 65 1.20 -9.10 21.99
CA ARG A 65 0.51 -7.81 21.97
C ARG A 65 1.39 -6.90 21.13
N ASP A 66 0.82 -6.31 20.08
CA ASP A 66 1.45 -5.18 19.39
C ASP A 66 1.50 -3.96 20.32
#